data_AF-A0A316LQX4-F1
#
_entry.id   AF-A0A316LQX4-F1
#
_cell.length_a   1.000
_cell.length_b   1.000
_cell.length_c   1.000
_cell.angle_alpha   90.00
_cell.angle_beta   90.00
_cell.angle_gamma   90.00
#
_symmetry.space_group_name_H-M   'P 1'
#
loop_
_entity.id
_entity.type
_entity.pdbx_description
1 polymer ?
#
loop_
_entity_poly.entity_id
_entity_poly.type
_entity_poly.pdbx_seq_one_letter_code
_entity_poly.pdbx_strand_id
1 'polypeptide(L)'
;QAWEALETGAFDYILVNSPFAGGDGCRLAVEAAERQPEASVLLFVREEWLEKAAPQVEEQGVFVITKPINKSGFFDALRLVAAARKRLFGLTDENLRLRARIEELRLIDRAKCTLISVLNISEKEAHRTIEKQAMDLRLTKKQVAEHILRTYDNE
;
A
#
# COMPACT_ATOMS: atom_id res chain seq x y z
N GLN A 1 12.09 12.35 -16.55
CA GLN A 1 10.93 11.47 -16.82
C GLN A 1 10.94 10.20 -15.98
N ALA A 2 11.74 9.15 -16.26
CA ALA A 2 11.69 7.91 -15.45
C ALA A 2 12.05 8.13 -13.96
N TRP A 3 13.15 8.82 -13.67
CA TRP A 3 13.59 9.15 -12.30
C TRP A 3 12.59 10.05 -11.55
N GLU A 4 12.06 11.05 -12.24
CA GLU A 4 11.06 11.98 -11.71
C GLU A 4 9.71 11.29 -11.41
N ALA A 5 9.32 10.30 -12.23
CA ALA A 5 8.13 9.49 -11.98
C ALA A 5 8.30 8.64 -10.70
N LEU A 6 9.50 8.09 -10.47
CA LEU A 6 9.80 7.36 -9.22
C LEU A 6 9.77 8.25 -7.97
N GLU A 7 10.03 9.56 -8.12
CA GLU A 7 10.02 10.53 -7.00
C GLU A 7 8.61 10.97 -6.60
N THR A 8 7.67 10.98 -7.55
CA THR A 8 6.35 11.59 -7.36
C THR A 8 5.21 10.57 -7.32
N GLY A 9 5.40 9.38 -7.89
CA GLY A 9 4.38 8.34 -7.97
C GLY A 9 4.60 7.19 -6.99
N ALA A 10 3.51 6.57 -6.55
CA ALA A 10 3.52 5.27 -5.89
C ALA A 10 3.05 4.20 -6.88
N PHE A 11 3.82 3.13 -7.04
CA PHE A 11 3.53 2.09 -8.03
C PHE A 11 3.43 0.70 -7.42
N ASP A 12 2.53 -0.10 -7.98
CA ASP A 12 2.37 -1.51 -7.64
C ASP A 12 3.38 -2.40 -8.39
N TYR A 13 3.66 -2.03 -9.64
CA TYR A 13 4.56 -2.72 -10.54
C TYR A 13 5.37 -1.69 -11.31
N ILE A 14 6.67 -1.92 -11.42
CA ILE A 14 7.60 -1.05 -12.13
C ILE A 14 8.29 -1.88 -13.19
N LEU A 15 8.13 -1.50 -14.46
CA LEU A 15 8.72 -2.20 -15.60
C LEU A 15 9.86 -1.35 -16.17
N VAL A 16 11.08 -1.83 -16.01
CA VAL A 16 12.29 -1.16 -16.47
C VAL A 16 12.80 -1.84 -17.73
N ASN A 17 12.88 -1.08 -18.82
CA ASN A 17 13.43 -1.55 -20.08
C ASN A 17 14.92 -1.18 -20.16
N SER A 18 15.82 -2.14 -20.41
CA SER A 18 17.27 -1.89 -20.55
C SER A 18 17.84 -2.40 -21.89
N PRO A 19 18.65 -1.60 -22.61
CA PRO A 19 18.97 -0.20 -22.31
C PRO A 19 17.78 0.73 -22.60
N PHE A 20 17.76 1.91 -21.98
CA PHE A 20 16.83 3.00 -22.31
C PHE A 20 17.61 4.31 -22.50
N ALA A 21 16.99 5.29 -23.16
CA ALA A 21 17.65 6.55 -23.52
C ALA A 21 18.17 7.37 -22.33
N GLY A 22 17.72 7.09 -21.11
CA GLY A 22 18.06 7.83 -19.89
C GLY A 22 19.12 7.19 -18.99
N GLY A 23 19.76 6.09 -19.40
CA GLY A 23 20.90 5.52 -18.68
C GLY A 23 20.81 4.01 -18.42
N ASP A 24 21.41 3.58 -17.31
CA ASP A 24 21.50 2.18 -16.91
C ASP A 24 20.20 1.68 -16.26
N GLY A 25 19.57 0.70 -16.90
CA GLY A 25 18.34 0.07 -16.40
C GLY A 25 18.55 -0.72 -15.10
N CYS A 26 19.75 -1.28 -14.86
CA CYS A 26 20.05 -1.98 -13.61
C CYS A 26 19.99 -1.01 -12.44
N ARG A 27 20.67 0.14 -12.57
CA ARG A 27 20.66 1.20 -11.55
C ARG A 27 19.24 1.73 -11.29
N LEU A 28 18.45 1.95 -12.35
CA LEU A 28 17.07 2.40 -12.21
C LEU A 28 16.21 1.37 -11.47
N ALA A 29 16.40 0.08 -11.77
CA ALA A 29 15.65 -1.00 -11.13
C ALA A 29 16.01 -1.15 -9.64
N VAL A 30 17.29 -1.04 -9.29
CA VAL A 30 17.76 -1.05 -7.90
C VAL A 30 17.17 0.12 -7.12
N GLU A 31 17.28 1.35 -7.63
CA GLU A 31 16.72 2.52 -6.95
C GLU A 31 15.20 2.39 -6.78
N ALA A 32 14.50 1.88 -7.80
CA ALA A 32 13.06 1.66 -7.72
C ALA A 32 12.69 0.67 -6.60
N ALA A 33 13.44 -0.43 -6.46
CA ALA A 33 13.23 -1.43 -5.42
C ALA A 33 13.54 -0.88 -4.01
N GLU A 34 14.59 -0.07 -3.86
CA GLU A 34 14.97 0.54 -2.58
C GLU A 34 13.96 1.62 -2.13
N ARG A 35 13.52 2.48 -3.05
CA ARG A 35 12.58 3.57 -2.73
C ARG A 35 11.15 3.08 -2.54
N GLN A 36 10.75 2.06 -3.28
CA GLN A 36 9.39 1.52 -3.23
C GLN A 36 9.42 0.01 -2.95
N PRO A 37 9.71 -0.42 -1.70
CA PRO A 37 9.79 -1.83 -1.35
C PRO A 37 8.49 -2.61 -1.60
N GLU A 38 7.35 -1.92 -1.66
CA GLU A 38 6.04 -2.51 -1.94
C GLU A 38 5.75 -2.76 -3.42
N ALA A 39 6.55 -2.14 -4.31
CA ALA A 39 6.44 -2.28 -5.74
C ALA A 39 7.21 -3.53 -6.20
N SER A 40 6.62 -4.30 -7.12
CA SER A 40 7.37 -5.37 -7.79
C SER A 40 8.08 -4.82 -9.03
N VAL A 41 9.41 -4.93 -9.05
CA VAL A 41 10.24 -4.38 -10.13
C VAL A 41 10.63 -5.48 -11.12
N LEU A 42 10.37 -5.27 -12.40
CA LEU A 42 10.73 -6.16 -13.49
C LEU A 42 11.72 -5.44 -14.42
N LEU A 43 12.90 -6.04 -14.64
CA LEU A 43 13.94 -5.52 -15.52
C LEU A 43 14.02 -6.35 -16.80
N PHE A 44 13.80 -5.70 -17.95
CA PHE A 44 13.88 -6.33 -19.27
C PHE A 44 15.25 -6.07 -19.91
N VAL A 45 16.06 -7.10 -20.10
CA VAL A 45 17.40 -7.04 -20.71
C VAL A 45 17.46 -7.88 -21.99
N ARG A 46 18.43 -7.65 -22.87
CA ARG A 46 18.74 -8.62 -23.93
C ARG A 46 19.45 -9.82 -23.30
N GLU A 47 19.27 -11.01 -23.88
CA GLU A 47 19.83 -12.26 -23.37
C GLU A 47 21.34 -12.21 -23.11
N GLU A 48 22.10 -11.58 -24.00
CA GLU A 48 23.55 -11.37 -23.87
C GLU A 48 23.98 -10.58 -22.60
N TRP A 49 23.06 -9.87 -21.95
CA TRP A 49 23.31 -9.11 -20.72
C TRP A 49 22.78 -9.79 -19.46
N LEU A 50 22.08 -10.93 -19.56
CA LEU A 50 21.47 -11.60 -18.42
C LEU A 50 22.49 -11.92 -17.32
N GLU A 51 23.56 -12.62 -17.68
CA GLU A 51 24.65 -13.03 -16.78
C GLU A 51 25.31 -11.85 -16.06
N LYS A 52 25.27 -10.66 -16.65
CA LYS A 52 25.80 -9.44 -16.04
C LYS A 52 24.77 -8.72 -15.19
N ALA A 53 23.51 -8.68 -15.63
CA ALA A 53 22.46 -7.89 -15.02
C ALA A 53 21.86 -8.59 -13.78
N ALA A 54 21.60 -9.89 -13.86
CA ALA A 54 20.96 -10.66 -12.78
C ALA A 54 21.70 -10.51 -11.43
N PRO A 55 23.03 -10.74 -11.33
CA PRO A 55 23.74 -10.59 -10.06
C PRO A 55 23.72 -9.18 -9.47
N GLN A 56 23.47 -8.15 -10.29
CA GLN A 56 23.47 -6.75 -9.84
C GLN A 56 22.15 -6.32 -9.20
N VAL A 57 21.05 -7.03 -9.46
CA VAL A 57 19.71 -6.57 -9.11
C VAL A 57 18.87 -7.60 -8.35
N GLU A 58 19.23 -8.89 -8.43
CA GLU A 58 18.48 -9.97 -7.79
C GLU A 58 18.49 -9.89 -6.26
N GLU A 59 19.59 -9.42 -5.64
CA GLU A 59 19.67 -9.22 -4.19
C GLU A 59 18.67 -8.20 -3.67
N GLN A 60 18.25 -7.25 -4.53
CA GLN A 60 17.25 -6.23 -4.23
C GLN A 60 15.82 -6.70 -4.58
N GLY A 61 15.64 -7.96 -4.98
CA GLY A 61 14.33 -8.53 -5.31
C GLY A 61 13.80 -8.12 -6.69
N VAL A 62 14.66 -7.64 -7.59
CA VAL A 62 14.29 -7.30 -8.97
C VAL A 62 14.20 -8.56 -9.83
N PHE A 63 13.10 -8.70 -10.57
CA PHE A 63 12.91 -9.82 -11.50
C PHE A 63 13.51 -9.50 -12.86
N VAL A 64 14.52 -10.26 -13.30
CA VAL A 64 15.15 -10.06 -14.61
C VAL A 64 14.50 -10.93 -15.68
N ILE A 65 14.17 -10.32 -16.82
CA ILE A 65 13.51 -10.97 -17.94
C ILE A 65 14.26 -10.67 -19.23
N THR A 66 14.55 -11.71 -20.02
CA THR A 66 15.25 -11.56 -21.29
C THR A 66 14.30 -11.21 -22.44
N LYS A 67 14.84 -10.48 -23.42
CA LYS A 67 14.20 -10.17 -24.71
C LYS A 67 14.78 -11.07 -25.80
N PRO A 68 13.99 -11.45 -26.83
CA PRO A 68 12.62 -11.02 -27.08
C PRO A 68 11.59 -11.76 -26.23
N ILE A 69 10.59 -11.04 -25.71
CA ILE A 69 9.48 -11.62 -24.97
C ILE A 69 8.22 -11.65 -25.83
N ASN A 70 7.60 -12.81 -25.93
CA ASN A 70 6.30 -12.94 -26.57
C ASN A 70 5.17 -12.58 -25.59
N LYS A 71 3.97 -12.34 -26.10
CA LYS A 71 2.82 -11.92 -25.27
C LYS A 71 2.52 -12.93 -24.15
N SER A 72 2.60 -14.24 -24.42
CA SER A 72 2.34 -15.26 -23.40
C SER A 72 3.37 -15.20 -22.29
N GLY A 73 4.66 -15.22 -22.64
CA GLY A 73 5.75 -15.17 -21.68
C GLY A 73 5.72 -13.91 -20.80
N PHE A 74 5.30 -12.78 -21.36
CA PHE A 74 5.10 -11.56 -20.57
C PHE A 74 3.99 -11.73 -19.52
N PHE A 75 2.84 -12.27 -19.90
CA PHE A 75 1.75 -12.51 -18.95
C PHE A 75 2.11 -13.59 -17.92
N ASP A 76 2.86 -14.62 -18.31
CA ASP A 76 3.30 -15.67 -17.39
C ASP A 76 4.28 -15.12 -16.35
N ALA A 77 5.25 -14.30 -16.78
CA ALA A 77 6.15 -13.60 -15.87
C ALA A 77 5.38 -12.65 -14.93
N LEU A 78 4.45 -11.86 -15.46
CA LEU A 78 3.64 -10.95 -14.66
C LEU A 78 2.77 -11.69 -13.63
N ARG A 79 2.18 -12.84 -14.00
CA ARG A 79 1.42 -13.70 -13.08
C ARG A 79 2.30 -14.25 -11.96
N LEU A 80 3.52 -14.68 -12.29
CA LEU A 80 4.47 -15.19 -11.31
C LEU A 80 4.88 -14.09 -10.32
N VAL A 81 5.19 -12.89 -10.83
CA VAL A 81 5.52 -11.73 -10.00
C VAL A 81 4.33 -11.30 -9.14
N ALA A 82 3.11 -11.30 -9.68
CA ALA A 82 1.91 -10.99 -8.91
C ALA A 82 1.63 -12.01 -7.80
N ALA A 83 1.86 -13.30 -8.06
CA ALA A 83 1.73 -14.34 -7.04
C ALA A 83 2.81 -14.20 -5.95
N ALA A 84 4.06 -13.91 -6.34
CA ALA A 84 5.15 -13.63 -5.40
C ALA A 84 4.84 -12.41 -4.53
N ARG A 85 4.37 -11.31 -5.14
CA ARG A 85 3.90 -10.11 -4.44
C ARG A 85 2.79 -10.45 -3.46
N LYS A 86 1.75 -11.17 -3.89
CA LYS A 86 0.66 -11.57 -3.00
C LYS A 86 1.13 -12.47 -1.85
N ARG A 87 2.14 -13.31 -2.05
CA ARG A 87 2.73 -14.11 -0.97
C ARG A 87 3.51 -13.26 0.02
N LEU A 88 4.25 -12.26 -0.45
CA LEU A 88 5.04 -11.35 0.38
C LEU A 88 4.15 -10.34 1.13
N PHE A 89 3.20 -9.72 0.43
CA PHE A 89 2.31 -8.66 0.95
C PHE A 89 0.97 -9.18 1.49
N GLY A 90 0.56 -10.41 1.16
CA GLY A 90 -0.61 -11.03 1.78
C GLY A 90 -0.44 -11.20 3.29
N LEU A 91 0.80 -11.21 3.78
CA LEU A 91 1.13 -11.22 5.22
C LEU A 91 1.05 -9.82 5.86
N THR A 92 1.19 -8.74 5.08
CA THR A 92 1.14 -7.36 5.58
C THR A 92 -0.27 -6.76 5.51
N ASP A 93 -1.10 -7.16 4.56
CA ASP A 93 -2.48 -6.65 4.41
C ASP A 93 -3.36 -6.95 5.63
N GLU A 94 -3.22 -8.14 6.22
CA GLU A 94 -3.93 -8.48 7.46
C GLU A 94 -3.45 -7.63 8.63
N ASN A 95 -2.13 -7.36 8.71
CA ASN A 95 -1.58 -6.49 9.75
C ASN A 95 -2.10 -5.06 9.60
N LEU A 96 -2.15 -4.55 8.37
CA LEU A 96 -2.64 -3.20 8.07
C LEU A 96 -4.13 -3.07 8.38
N ARG A 97 -4.94 -4.08 8.00
CA ARG A 97 -6.37 -4.15 8.30
C ARG A 97 -6.63 -4.24 9.80
N LEU A 98 -5.87 -5.06 10.53
CA LEU A 98 -5.97 -5.18 11.98
C LEU A 98 -5.59 -3.87 12.68
N ARG A 99 -4.51 -3.21 12.25
CA ARG A 99 -4.12 -1.89 12.76
C ARG A 99 -5.20 -0.83 12.51
N ALA A 100 -5.74 -0.76 11.29
CA ALA A 100 -6.83 0.14 10.96
C ALA A 100 -8.07 -0.11 11.83
N ARG A 101 -8.37 -1.38 12.13
CA ARG A 101 -9.49 -1.74 13.02
C ARG A 101 -9.25 -1.34 14.48
N ILE A 102 -8.01 -1.49 14.98
CA ILE A 102 -7.63 -1.03 16.33
C ILE A 102 -7.79 0.49 16.44
N GLU A 103 -7.32 1.24 15.44
CA GLU A 103 -7.45 2.71 15.44
C GLU A 103 -8.91 3.15 15.34
N GLU A 104 -9.74 2.46 14.56
CA GLU A 104 -11.18 2.71 14.53
C GLU A 104 -11.84 2.49 15.90
N LEU A 105 -11.51 1.40 16.59
CA LEU A 105 -12.04 1.11 17.94
C LEU A 105 -11.60 2.19 18.95
N ARG A 106 -10.33 2.59 18.93
CA ARG A 106 -9.80 3.66 19.79
C ARG A 106 -10.52 4.98 19.58
N LEU A 107 -10.77 5.34 18.32
CA LEU A 107 -11.50 6.57 17.98
C LEU A 107 -12.94 6.53 18.53
N ILE A 108 -13.63 5.40 18.35
CA ILE A 108 -15.00 5.22 18.86
C ILE A 108 -15.01 5.26 20.39
N ASP A 109 -14.05 4.61 21.06
CA ASP A 109 -13.92 4.63 22.51
C ASP A 109 -13.66 6.03 23.04
N ARG A 110 -12.80 6.82 22.37
CA ARG A 110 -12.56 8.22 22.73
C ARG A 110 -13.84 9.05 22.58
N ALA A 111 -14.58 8.88 21.48
CA ALA A 111 -15.87 9.57 21.30
C ALA A 111 -16.90 9.18 22.38
N LYS A 112 -16.96 7.89 22.79
CA LYS A 112 -17.79 7.48 23.93
C LYS A 112 -17.37 8.19 25.21
N CYS A 113 -16.07 8.21 25.53
CA CYS A 113 -15.57 8.91 26.72
C CYS A 113 -15.93 10.40 26.69
N THR A 114 -15.79 11.07 25.55
CA THR A 114 -16.20 12.47 25.40
C THR A 114 -17.69 12.67 25.66
N LEU A 115 -18.56 11.80 25.10
CA LEU A 115 -20.01 11.87 25.37
C LEU A 115 -20.34 11.62 26.84
N ILE A 116 -19.66 10.66 27.49
CA ILE A 116 -19.82 10.39 28.92
C ILE A 116 -19.45 11.64 29.72
N SER A 117 -18.30 12.26 29.44
CA SER A 117 -17.82 13.45 30.15
C SER A 117 -18.71 14.68 29.95
N VAL A 118 -19.18 14.91 28.73
CA VAL A 118 -19.95 16.14 28.38
C VAL A 118 -21.43 16.00 28.72
N LEU A 119 -22.04 14.84 28.45
CA LEU A 119 -23.48 14.62 28.63
C LEU A 119 -23.81 13.88 29.92
N ASN A 120 -22.80 13.43 30.68
CA ASN A 120 -22.94 12.69 31.92
C ASN A 120 -23.84 11.45 31.79
N ILE A 121 -23.73 10.76 30.65
CA ILE A 121 -24.47 9.54 30.31
C ILE A 121 -23.63 8.29 30.55
N SER A 122 -24.28 7.13 30.67
CA SER A 122 -23.59 5.84 30.78
C SER A 122 -22.92 5.43 29.46
N GLU A 123 -21.92 4.54 29.53
CA GLU A 123 -21.28 4.01 28.33
C GLU A 123 -22.27 3.33 27.37
N LYS A 124 -23.27 2.63 27.91
CA LYS A 124 -24.31 1.98 27.11
C LYS A 124 -25.16 2.99 26.34
N GLU A 125 -25.45 4.14 26.94
CA GLU A 125 -26.17 5.24 26.29
C GLU A 125 -25.29 5.95 25.26
N ALA A 126 -24.01 6.18 25.55
CA ALA A 126 -23.05 6.74 24.60
C ALA A 126 -22.90 5.84 23.36
N HIS A 127 -22.76 4.53 23.58
CA HIS A 127 -22.69 3.55 22.48
C HIS A 127 -23.97 3.59 21.62
N ARG A 128 -25.15 3.53 22.25
CA ARG A 128 -26.44 3.59 21.54
C ARG A 128 -26.61 4.90 20.77
N THR A 129 -26.10 6.01 21.29
CA THR A 129 -26.13 7.32 20.63
C THR A 129 -25.32 7.30 19.34
N ILE A 130 -24.08 6.78 19.39
CA ILE A 130 -23.23 6.64 18.19
C ILE A 130 -23.90 5.71 17.17
N GLU A 131 -24.45 4.58 17.59
CA GLU A 131 -25.16 3.65 16.70
C GLU A 131 -26.37 4.30 16.03
N LYS A 132 -27.20 4.99 16.82
CA LYS A 132 -28.39 5.65 16.32
C LYS A 132 -28.03 6.77 15.33
N GLN A 133 -27.06 7.62 15.66
CA GLN A 133 -26.57 8.66 14.75
C GLN A 133 -25.99 8.08 13.46
N ALA A 134 -25.26 6.96 13.54
CA ALA A 134 -24.74 6.28 12.36
C ALA A 134 -25.86 5.79 11.43
N MET A 135 -26.94 5.23 12.01
CA MET A 135 -28.11 4.81 11.24
C MET A 135 -28.88 6.00 10.64
N ASP A 136 -29.17 7.02 11.45
CA ASP A 136 -29.96 8.19 11.04
C ASP A 136 -29.24 8.99 9.94
N LEU A 137 -27.92 9.13 10.04
CA LEU A 137 -27.08 9.86 9.07
C LEU A 137 -26.56 8.97 7.93
N ARG A 138 -26.79 7.65 7.99
CA ARG A 138 -26.21 6.64 7.07
C ARG A 138 -24.69 6.75 6.96
N LEU A 139 -24.03 7.00 8.09
CA LEU A 139 -22.58 7.11 8.21
C LEU A 139 -22.00 5.89 8.92
N THR A 140 -20.71 5.67 8.76
CA THR A 140 -19.99 4.68 9.58
C THR A 140 -19.86 5.18 11.02
N LYS A 141 -19.77 4.25 11.98
CA LYS A 141 -19.52 4.59 13.40
C LYS A 141 -18.25 5.43 13.56
N LYS A 142 -17.23 5.16 12.73
CA LYS A 142 -15.98 5.94 12.65
C LYS A 142 -16.24 7.41 12.31
N GLN A 143 -16.98 7.68 11.24
CA GLN A 143 -17.31 9.04 10.82
C GLN A 143 -18.12 9.76 11.90
N VAL A 144 -19.08 9.09 12.52
CA VAL A 144 -19.84 9.67 13.64
C VAL A 144 -18.93 10.00 14.83
N ALA A 145 -18.01 9.10 15.19
CA ALA A 145 -17.03 9.36 16.25
C ALA A 145 -16.13 10.56 15.93
N GLU A 146 -15.65 10.68 14.68
CA GLU A 146 -14.92 11.87 14.21
C GLU A 146 -15.75 13.16 14.34
N HIS A 147 -17.03 13.12 13.98
CA HIS A 147 -17.93 14.27 14.11
C HIS A 147 -18.15 14.66 15.59
N ILE A 148 -18.35 13.68 16.47
CA ILE A 148 -18.50 13.91 17.92
C ILE A 148 -17.23 14.57 18.48
N LEU A 149 -16.06 14.01 18.17
CA LEU A 149 -14.78 14.57 18.63
C LEU A 149 -14.58 16.00 18.09
N ARG A 150 -14.87 16.26 16.82
CA ARG A 150 -14.81 17.64 16.29
C ARG A 150 -15.77 18.61 16.97
N THR A 151 -16.89 18.12 17.49
CA THR A 151 -17.93 18.95 18.10
C THR A 151 -17.61 19.25 19.56
N TYR A 152 -17.03 18.30 20.29
CA TYR A 152 -16.90 18.34 21.75
C TYR A 152 -15.47 18.35 22.28
N ASP A 153 -14.47 18.06 21.44
CA ASP A 153 -13.04 17.97 21.81
C ASP A 153 -12.26 19.24 21.42
N ASN A 154 -12.98 20.34 21.12
CA ASN A 154 -12.44 21.67 20.77
C ASN A 154 -12.43 22.64 21.98
N GLU A 155 -12.32 22.12 23.19
CA GLU A 155 -11.88 22.87 24.40
C GLU A 155 -10.46 22.44 24.78
#